data_AF-A0A0R3SB99-F1
#
_entry.id   AF-A0A0R3SB99-F1
#
_cell.length_a   1.000
_cell.length_b   1.000
_cell.length_c   1.000
_cell.angle_alpha   90.00
_cell.angle_beta   90.00
_cell.angle_gamma   90.00
#
_symmetry.space_group_name_H-M   'P 1'
#
loop_
_entity.id
_entity.type
_entity.pdbx_description
1 polymer ?
#
loop_
_entity_poly.entity_id
_entity_poly.type
_entity_poly.pdbx_seq_one_letter_code
_entity_poly.pdbx_strand_id
1 'polypeptide(L)' 'MPSDCLRKVFAFLSFHEVAQIRLVCRKFNVVAADLLKCEFCRLEQLVRDYRRELKLLLPRRESERRKHNMAG' A
#
# COMPACT_ATOMS: atom_id res chain seq x y z
N MET A 1 15.43 -25.82 2.64
CA MET A 1 15.23 -24.45 3.16
C MET A 1 13.76 -24.19 3.42
N PRO A 2 13.36 -23.84 4.65
CA PRO A 2 12.00 -23.40 4.99
C PRO A 2 11.61 -22.10 4.27
N SER A 3 10.31 -21.92 3.99
CA SER A 3 9.81 -20.72 3.30
C SER A 3 9.97 -19.45 4.13
N ASP A 4 9.87 -19.54 5.46
CA ASP A 4 10.06 -18.40 6.36
C ASP A 4 11.49 -17.85 6.34
N CYS A 5 12.48 -18.73 6.20
CA CYS A 5 13.88 -18.31 6.04
C CYS A 5 14.06 -17.53 4.74
N LEU A 6 13.49 -18.01 3.64
CA LEU A 6 13.52 -17.29 2.36
C LEU A 6 12.82 -15.94 2.45
N ARG A 7 11.67 -15.88 3.13
CA ARG A 7 10.93 -14.63 3.34
C ARG A 7 11.77 -13.60 4.11
N LYS A 8 12.48 -14.02 5.15
CA LYS A 8 13.39 -13.15 5.91
C LYS A 8 14.55 -12.63 5.06
N VAL A 9 15.12 -13.46 4.19
CA VAL A 9 16.17 -13.05 3.26
C VAL A 9 15.63 -12.05 2.22
N PHE A 10 14.47 -12.34 1.62
CA PHE A 10 13.88 -11.46 0.61
C PHE A 10 13.42 -10.11 1.19
N ALA A 11 13.16 -10.02 2.50
CA ALA A 11 12.81 -8.77 3.16
C ALA A 11 13.93 -7.72 3.17
N PHE A 12 15.18 -8.11 2.89
CA PHE A 12 16.31 -7.18 2.74
C PHE A 12 16.45 -6.60 1.33
N LEU A 13 15.58 -7.02 0.41
CA LEU A 13 15.63 -6.62 -0.99
C LEU A 13 14.57 -5.58 -1.31
N SER A 14 14.84 -4.75 -2.31
CA SER A 14 13.84 -3.82 -2.85
C SER A 14 12.70 -4.57 -3.53
N PHE A 15 11.55 -3.90 -3.66
CA PHE A 15 10.38 -4.45 -4.36
C PHE A 15 10.73 -4.94 -5.78
N HIS A 16 11.61 -4.22 -6.48
CA HIS A 16 12.04 -4.57 -7.83
C HIS A 16 12.87 -5.86 -7.84
N GLU A 17 13.83 -5.99 -6.92
CA GLU A 17 14.67 -7.19 -6.79
C GLU A 17 13.82 -8.41 -6.42
N VAL A 18 12.87 -8.26 -5.47
CA VAL A 18 11.93 -9.34 -5.12
C VAL A 18 11.09 -9.77 -6.33
N ALA A 19 10.68 -8.84 -7.19
CA ALA A 19 9.95 -9.16 -8.41
C ALA A 19 10.80 -9.97 -9.41
N GLN A 20 12.08 -9.65 -9.57
CA GLN A 20 12.99 -10.39 -10.46
C GLN A 20 13.25 -11.82 -9.98
N ILE A 21 13.40 -12.02 -8.66
CA ILE A 21 13.72 -13.33 -8.05
C ILE A 21 12.62 -14.37 -8.29
N ARG A 22 11.39 -13.94 -8.59
CA ARG A 22 10.28 -14.82 -8.97
C ARG A 22 10.58 -15.70 -10.19
N LEU A 23 11.49 -15.26 -11.07
CA LEU A 23 11.87 -15.99 -12.28
C LEU A 23 12.85 -17.15 -12.01
N VAL A 24 13.47 -17.18 -10.83
CA VAL A 24 14.53 -18.16 -10.50
C VAL A 24 13.96 -19.58 -10.37
N CYS A 25 12.89 -19.76 -9.59
CA CYS A 25 12.25 -21.07 -9.42
C CYS A 25 10.82 -20.94 -8.85
N ARG A 26 10.03 -22.02 -8.95
CA ARG A 26 8.64 -22.05 -8.44
C ARG A 26 8.54 -21.69 -6.96
N LYS A 27 9.47 -22.19 -6.13
CA LYS A 27 9.46 -21.91 -4.68
C LYS A 27 9.69 -20.44 -4.38
N PHE A 28 10.64 -19.82 -5.08
CA PHE A 28 10.94 -18.40 -4.93
C PHE A 28 9.75 -17.56 -5.39
N ASN A 29 9.13 -17.93 -6.52
CA ASN A 29 7.93 -17.26 -7.00
C ASN A 29 6.80 -17.24 -5.95
N VAL A 30 6.53 -18.37 -5.28
CA VAL A 30 5.49 -18.43 -4.24
C VAL A 30 5.79 -17.46 -3.10
N VAL A 31 6.99 -17.53 -2.51
CA VAL A 31 7.36 -16.69 -1.36
C VAL A 31 7.42 -15.20 -1.73
N ALA A 32 8.00 -14.88 -2.89
CA ALA A 32 8.13 -13.50 -3.36
C ALA A 32 6.77 -12.92 -3.78
N ALA A 33 5.87 -13.70 -4.38
CA ALA A 33 4.52 -13.24 -4.70
C ALA A 33 3.73 -12.82 -3.46
N ASP A 34 3.79 -13.63 -2.39
CA ASP A 34 3.15 -13.29 -1.11
C ASP A 34 3.76 -12.04 -0.48
N LEU A 35 5.09 -11.90 -0.52
CA LEU A 35 5.77 -10.71 0.00
C LEU A 35 5.35 -9.43 -0.76
N LEU A 36 5.38 -9.46 -2.10
CA LEU A 36 4.97 -8.33 -2.94
C LEU A 36 3.51 -7.93 -2.70
N LYS A 37 2.62 -8.92 -2.55
CA LYS A 37 1.21 -8.67 -2.26
C LYS A 37 1.03 -7.96 -0.91
N CYS A 38 1.70 -8.44 0.14
CA CYS A 38 1.64 -7.82 1.46
C CYS A 38 2.14 -6.36 1.43
N GLU A 39 3.30 -6.11 0.82
CA GLU A 39 3.89 -4.77 0.76
C GLU A 39 3.02 -3.82 -0.09
N PHE A 40 2.45 -4.31 -1.19
CA PHE A 40 1.54 -3.52 -2.02
C PHE A 40 0.27 -3.13 -1.25
N CYS A 41 -0.39 -4.07 -0.59
CA CYS A 41 -1.59 -3.76 0.21
C CYS A 41 -1.28 -2.77 1.35
N ARG A 42 -0.12 -2.90 1.99
CA ARG A 42 0.35 -1.95 3.02
C ARG A 42 0.55 -0.55 2.44
N LEU A 43 1.18 -0.45 1.27
CA LEU A 43 1.38 0.82 0.57
C LEU A 43 0.05 1.45 0.16
N GLU A 44 -0.88 0.67 -0.38
CA GLU A 44 -2.22 1.14 -0.72
C GLU A 44 -2.95 1.72 0.48
N GLN A 45 -2.86 1.04 1.64
CA GLN A 45 -3.45 1.52 2.88
C GLN A 45 -2.84 2.86 3.30
N LEU A 46 -1.51 2.97 3.27
CA LEU A 46 -0.81 4.21 3.61
C LEU A 46 -1.20 5.38 2.68
N VAL A 47 -1.28 5.13 1.37
CA VAL A 47 -1.72 6.14 0.39
C VAL A 47 -3.16 6.58 0.65
N ARG A 48 -4.05 5.62 0.98
CA ARG A 48 -5.45 5.94 1.33
C ARG A 48 -5.52 6.80 2.58
N ASP A 49 -4.72 6.50 3.59
CA ASP A 49 -4.68 7.22 4.87
C ASP A 49 -4.17 8.64 4.67
N TYR A 50 -3.04 8.79 3.99
CA TYR A 50 -2.49 10.09 3.62
C TYR A 50 -3.48 10.92 2.81
N ARG A 51 -4.19 10.31 1.85
CA ARG A 51 -5.22 11.00 1.08
C ARG A 51 -6.42 11.43 1.94
N ARG A 52 -6.81 10.64 2.94
CA ARG A 52 -7.87 11.02 3.90
C ARG A 52 -7.43 12.22 4.73
N GLU A 53 -6.22 12.18 5.27
CA GLU A 53 -5.65 13.29 6.06
C GLU A 53 -5.53 14.57 5.24
N LEU A 54 -4.99 14.49 4.03
CA LEU A 54 -4.92 15.63 3.12
C LEU A 54 -6.30 16.22 2.83
N LYS A 55 -7.33 15.37 2.64
CA LYS A 55 -8.70 15.85 2.42
C LYS A 55 -9.25 16.63 3.61
N LEU A 56 -8.87 16.28 4.84
CA LEU A 56 -9.30 17.01 6.05
C LEU A 56 -8.66 18.40 6.14
N LEU A 57 -7.47 18.57 5.57
CA LEU A 57 -6.76 19.86 5.49
C LEU A 57 -7.30 20.76 4.37
N LEU A 58 -8.09 20.21 3.43
CA LEU A 58 -8.65 21.01 2.35
C LEU A 58 -9.74 21.97 2.88
N PRO A 59 -9.76 23.23 2.42
CA PRO A 59 -10.87 24.13 2.72
C PRO A 59 -12.18 23.53 2.19
N ARG A 60 -13.25 23.57 3.01
CA ARG A 60 -14.60 23.14 2.61
C ARG A 60 -15.02 23.82 1.30
N ARG A 61 -15.71 23.08 0.42
CA ARG A 61 -16.25 23.65 -0.82
C ARG A 61 -17.24 24.76 -0.48
N GLU A 62 -17.28 25.82 -1.28
CA GLU A 62 -18.13 26.97 -0.97
C GLU A 62 -19.63 26.62 -0.94
N SER A 63 -20.05 25.63 -1.73
CA SER A 63 -21.39 25.03 -1.69
C SER A 63 -21.74 24.36 -0.34
N GLU A 64 -20.74 23.91 0.43
CA GLU A 64 -20.92 23.35 1.78
C GLU A 64 -20.96 24.44 2.85
N ARG A 65 -20.35 25.60 2.61
CA ARG A 65 -20.44 26.78 3.49
C ARG A 65 -21.79 27.50 3.36
N ARG A 66 -22.37 27.52 2.16
CA ARG A 66 -23.64 28.22 1.86
C ARG A 66 -24.88 27.55 2.48
N LYS A 67 -24.81 26.31 2.98
CA LYS A 67 -25.93 25.58 3.59
C LYS A 67 -26.26 25.97 5.04
N HIS A 68 -25.83 27.14 5.54
CA HIS A 68 -26.16 27.56 6.90
C HIS A 68 -27.34 28.55 7.04
N ASN A 69 -27.74 29.36 6.05
CA ASN A 69 -28.77 30.40 6.29
C ASN A 69 -29.89 30.48 5.23
N MET A 70 -30.62 29.38 4.98
CA MET A 70 -31.93 29.43 4.30
C MET A 70 -32.89 28.40 4.90
N ALA A 71 -32.88 28.25 6.23
CA ALA A 71 -33.92 27.55 6.97
C ALA A 71 -34.44 28.53 8.03
N GLY A 72 -35.26 29.48 7.57
CA GLY A 72 -35.99 30.47 8.36
C GLY A 72 -37.24 30.83 7.59
#